data_AF-A0ABC9SAW6-F1
#
_entry.id   AF-A0ABC9SAW6-F1
#
_cell.length_a   1.000
_cell.length_b   1.000
_cell.length_c   1.000
_cell.angle_alpha   90.00
_cell.angle_beta   90.00
_cell.angle_gamma   90.00
#
_symmetry.space_group_name_H-M   'P 1'
#
loop_
_entity.id
_entity.type
_entity.pdbx_description
1 polymer ?
#
loop_
_entity_poly.entity_id
_entity_poly.type
_entity_poly.pdbx_seq_one_letter_code
_entity_poly.pdbx_strand_id
1 'polypeptide(L)'
;MGGGDNFVANVVWNSISSVLKQSKYIRKEHEYILIYAKNKLNLVFNRLKNTMIFENLDNDPKGAWFSSNAASPNQNSDKNKFAIKLPSGNECIRNWKFSYDEYISEKVDLFLKDGNVPRLKIYQSDYDANTAIMSSIFTELGSITSAKDEVKKVLGLNVSPFDTPKPEALLQRILEISTKENDLVCDFFAGSGTTCAVAHKLKRKYIGVEMGEHFERVILPRLKKVIGGFKSGALKEFNGGGVVKVYELESYEEILRKIKYEDNDKPLAYEEQYSDLVERKNESYTLNVEALENMGVDIKETLENLHGVGVEFFNEKVVKFKGNDKEVEILKALKEALIW
;
A
#
# COMPACT_ATOMS: atom_id res chain seq x y z
N MET A 1 -13.96 -6.59 -10.64
CA MET A 1 -12.97 -6.77 -9.55
C MET A 1 -13.48 -7.86 -8.61
N GLY A 2 -13.04 -9.11 -8.80
CA GLY A 2 -13.56 -10.28 -8.06
C GLY A 2 -12.46 -11.15 -7.47
N GLY A 3 -11.36 -10.52 -7.02
CA GLY A 3 -10.13 -11.20 -6.59
C GLY A 3 -10.22 -11.92 -5.23
N GLY A 4 -11.32 -12.62 -4.95
CA GLY A 4 -11.49 -13.38 -3.71
C GLY A 4 -10.34 -14.37 -3.46
N ASP A 5 -9.89 -15.05 -4.51
CA ASP A 5 -8.77 -16.01 -4.45
C ASP A 5 -7.43 -15.37 -4.07
N ASN A 6 -7.32 -14.05 -4.29
CA ASN A 6 -6.13 -13.24 -4.06
C ASN A 6 -6.20 -12.44 -2.74
N PHE A 7 -7.25 -12.64 -1.93
CA PHE A 7 -7.33 -12.10 -0.58
C PHE A 7 -6.28 -12.74 0.32
N VAL A 8 -5.49 -11.90 1.00
CA VAL A 8 -4.38 -12.34 1.86
C VAL A 8 -4.81 -12.33 3.31
N ALA A 9 -5.25 -11.17 3.81
CA ALA A 9 -5.59 -10.97 5.21
C ALA A 9 -6.45 -9.72 5.42
N ASN A 10 -7.20 -9.70 6.52
CA ASN A 10 -7.80 -8.50 7.09
C ASN A 10 -7.05 -8.18 8.38
N VAL A 11 -6.35 -7.06 8.39
CA VAL A 11 -5.61 -6.57 9.55
C VAL A 11 -6.49 -5.60 10.33
N VAL A 12 -6.51 -5.77 11.65
CA VAL A 12 -7.23 -4.89 12.58
C VAL A 12 -6.22 -3.93 13.21
N TRP A 13 -6.40 -2.63 13.01
CA TRP A 13 -5.55 -1.60 13.63
C TRP A 13 -6.32 -0.86 14.71
N ASN A 14 -5.77 -0.85 15.94
CA ASN A 14 -6.29 -0.02 17.02
C ASN A 14 -6.00 1.46 16.72
N SER A 15 -7.04 2.22 16.39
CA SER A 15 -6.93 3.58 15.87
C SER A 15 -7.08 4.67 16.93
N ILE A 16 -7.23 4.28 18.19
CA ILE A 16 -7.45 5.17 19.34
C ILE A 16 -6.29 5.10 20.34
N SER A 17 -5.99 6.20 21.03
CA SER A 17 -4.92 6.25 22.03
C SER A 17 -5.40 6.26 23.48
N SER A 18 -6.68 6.58 23.73
CA SER A 18 -7.23 6.66 25.08
C SER A 18 -8.59 5.99 25.16
N VAL A 19 -8.98 5.56 26.37
CA VAL A 19 -10.28 4.95 26.63
C VAL A 19 -11.33 6.05 26.83
N LEU A 20 -12.01 6.47 25.76
CA LEU A 20 -13.16 7.37 25.85
C LEU A 20 -14.37 6.62 26.39
N LYS A 21 -14.95 7.11 27.49
CA LYS A 21 -16.09 6.51 28.22
C LYS A 21 -17.46 6.62 27.52
N GLN A 22 -17.53 7.03 26.25
CA GLN A 22 -18.76 7.53 25.64
C GLN A 22 -19.53 6.53 24.75
N SER A 23 -19.27 5.22 24.82
CA SER A 23 -20.13 4.24 24.11
C SER A 23 -21.28 3.78 25.00
N LYS A 24 -22.50 3.78 24.45
CA LYS A 24 -23.71 3.24 25.09
C LYS A 24 -23.72 1.70 25.11
N TYR A 25 -23.06 1.04 24.16
CA TYR A 25 -23.10 -0.41 23.98
C TYR A 25 -21.69 -0.99 23.82
N ILE A 26 -21.19 -1.07 22.59
CA ILE A 26 -19.84 -1.53 22.27
C ILE A 26 -19.07 -0.37 21.65
N ARG A 27 -17.84 -0.17 22.09
CA ARG A 27 -16.99 0.91 21.59
C ARG A 27 -16.27 0.46 20.31
N LYS A 28 -16.28 1.32 19.29
CA LYS A 28 -15.46 1.12 18.08
C LYS A 28 -14.06 1.67 18.36
N GLU A 29 -13.07 0.80 18.38
CA GLU A 29 -11.67 1.13 18.73
C GLU A 29 -10.70 0.91 17.59
N HIS A 30 -11.17 0.29 16.50
CA HIS A 30 -10.31 -0.15 15.43
C HIS A 30 -10.84 0.19 14.05
N GLU A 31 -9.90 0.21 13.11
CA GLU A 31 -10.14 0.22 11.68
C GLU A 31 -9.62 -1.09 11.06
N TYR A 32 -10.02 -1.33 9.81
CA TYR A 32 -9.63 -2.51 9.04
C TYR A 32 -8.70 -2.12 7.90
N ILE A 33 -7.71 -2.98 7.63
CA ILE A 33 -6.79 -2.86 6.50
C ILE A 33 -6.87 -4.18 5.74
N LEU A 34 -7.45 -4.11 4.54
CA LEU A 34 -7.60 -5.28 3.68
C LEU A 34 -6.34 -5.43 2.82
N ILE A 35 -5.79 -6.64 2.80
CA ILE A 35 -4.59 -6.96 2.03
C ILE A 35 -4.97 -7.94 0.92
N TYR A 36 -4.66 -7.55 -0.31
CA TYR A 36 -4.78 -8.37 -1.52
C TYR A 36 -3.43 -8.43 -2.22
N ALA A 37 -3.17 -9.53 -2.92
CA ALA A 37 -1.99 -9.69 -3.76
C ALA A 37 -2.40 -9.93 -5.22
N LYS A 38 -1.57 -9.51 -6.17
CA LYS A 38 -1.81 -9.85 -7.59
C LYS A 38 -1.73 -11.38 -7.82
N ASN A 39 -0.78 -12.02 -7.15
CA ASN A 39 -0.66 -13.47 -7.07
C ASN A 39 -0.25 -13.84 -5.65
N LYS A 40 -1.21 -14.38 -4.88
CA LYS A 40 -0.99 -14.77 -3.47
C LYS A 40 0.06 -15.87 -3.29
N LEU A 41 0.23 -16.77 -4.27
CA LEU A 41 1.20 -17.87 -4.18
C LEU A 41 2.65 -17.38 -4.23
N ASN A 42 2.89 -16.25 -4.90
CA ASN A 42 4.22 -15.64 -5.01
C ASN A 42 4.45 -14.55 -3.96
N LEU A 43 3.47 -14.29 -3.09
CA LEU A 43 3.57 -13.22 -2.10
C LEU A 43 4.54 -13.60 -0.99
N VAL A 44 5.55 -12.75 -0.78
CA VAL A 44 6.49 -12.89 0.32
C VAL A 44 6.51 -11.57 1.10
N PHE A 45 6.16 -11.64 2.38
CA PHE A 45 6.37 -10.53 3.30
C PHE A 45 7.77 -10.57 3.89
N ASN A 46 8.40 -9.41 4.02
CA ASN A 46 9.60 -9.26 4.84
C ASN A 46 9.26 -9.61 6.28
N ARG A 47 10.21 -10.24 6.96
CA ARG A 47 10.13 -10.52 8.39
C ARG A 47 10.54 -9.30 9.19
N LEU A 48 9.90 -9.13 10.34
CA LEU A 48 10.19 -8.05 11.26
C LEU A 48 11.29 -8.45 12.23
N LYS A 49 11.97 -7.44 12.77
CA LYS A 49 12.89 -7.62 13.89
C LYS A 49 12.10 -8.13 15.09
N ASN A 50 12.57 -9.19 15.72
CA ASN A 50 11.96 -9.69 16.95
C ASN A 50 12.29 -8.79 18.15
N THR A 51 11.38 -8.76 19.12
CA THR A 51 11.50 -8.07 20.40
C THR A 51 11.84 -9.02 21.55
N MET A 52 12.32 -10.23 21.26
CA MET A 52 12.81 -11.15 22.31
C MET A 52 13.92 -10.48 23.11
N ILE A 53 13.80 -10.57 24.43
CA ILE A 53 14.81 -10.09 25.38
C ILE A 53 15.65 -11.31 25.76
N PHE A 54 16.95 -11.21 25.55
CA PHE A 54 17.94 -12.25 25.87
C PHE A 54 18.69 -11.82 27.13
N GLU A 55 18.78 -12.72 28.10
CA GLU A 55 19.48 -12.48 29.37
C GLU A 55 20.36 -13.69 29.70
N ASN A 56 21.39 -13.50 30.51
CA ASN A 56 22.25 -14.58 30.98
C ASN A 56 22.23 -14.67 32.52
N LEU A 57 21.05 -14.99 33.07
CA LEU A 57 20.82 -14.97 34.51
C LEU A 57 21.56 -16.08 35.27
N ASP A 58 21.95 -17.14 34.57
CA ASP A 58 22.59 -18.33 35.12
C ASP A 58 24.07 -18.46 34.74
N ASN A 59 24.68 -17.42 34.18
CA ASN A 59 26.06 -17.40 33.71
C ASN A 59 26.39 -18.56 32.75
N ASP A 60 25.45 -18.90 31.88
CA ASP A 60 25.62 -19.89 30.83
C ASP A 60 26.80 -19.48 29.91
N PRO A 61 27.79 -20.37 29.66
CA PRO A 61 28.95 -20.05 28.85
C PRO A 61 28.61 -19.78 27.38
N LYS A 62 27.45 -20.23 26.88
CA LYS A 62 26.96 -19.95 25.52
C LYS A 62 26.39 -18.52 25.38
N GLY A 63 26.25 -17.79 26.50
CA GLY A 63 25.85 -16.39 26.51
C GLY A 63 24.34 -16.19 26.74
N ALA A 64 23.84 -15.01 26.39
CA ALA A 64 22.45 -14.62 26.65
C ALA A 64 21.45 -15.47 25.87
N TRP A 65 20.37 -15.88 26.54
CA TRP A 65 19.31 -16.72 26.00
C TRP A 65 17.93 -16.23 26.44
N PHE A 66 16.86 -16.71 25.79
CA PHE A 66 15.49 -16.49 26.27
C PHE A 66 14.75 -17.82 26.47
N SER A 67 13.78 -17.80 27.38
CA SER A 67 13.00 -18.99 27.77
C SER A 67 11.85 -19.26 26.79
N SER A 68 12.00 -20.27 25.94
CA SER A 68 10.97 -20.72 25.01
C SER A 68 10.20 -21.95 25.51
N ASN A 69 8.97 -22.15 25.03
CA ASN A 69 8.19 -23.35 25.35
C ASN A 69 8.88 -24.59 24.76
N ALA A 70 9.20 -25.56 25.61
CA ALA A 70 9.75 -26.85 25.21
C ALA A 70 8.67 -27.83 24.72
N ALA A 71 7.44 -27.70 25.20
CA ALA A 71 6.34 -28.57 24.82
C ALA A 71 5.69 -28.16 23.48
N SER A 72 5.21 -29.16 22.75
CA SER A 72 4.45 -29.03 21.50
C SER A 72 3.25 -29.98 21.55
N PRO A 73 2.07 -29.51 22.01
CA PRO A 73 0.90 -30.38 22.20
C PRO A 73 0.45 -31.09 20.91
N ASN A 74 0.64 -30.43 19.77
CA ASN A 74 0.21 -30.93 18.46
C ASN A 74 1.22 -31.92 17.84
N GLN A 75 2.40 -32.08 18.44
CA GLN A 75 3.42 -33.02 17.98
C GLN A 75 3.20 -34.38 18.66
N ASN A 76 2.35 -35.21 18.04
CA ASN A 76 2.05 -36.56 18.53
C ASN A 76 2.93 -37.60 17.82
N SER A 77 4.21 -37.64 18.18
CA SER A 77 5.11 -38.72 17.79
C SER A 77 5.69 -39.40 19.03
N ASP A 78 5.85 -40.72 19.00
CA ASP A 78 6.42 -41.47 20.14
C ASP A 78 7.86 -41.02 20.46
N LYS A 79 8.60 -40.54 19.45
CA LYS A 79 9.96 -40.01 19.65
C LYS A 79 9.99 -38.74 20.48
N ASN A 80 8.90 -37.98 20.51
CA ASN A 80 8.80 -36.70 21.20
C ASN A 80 8.07 -36.78 22.54
N LYS A 81 7.46 -37.92 22.88
CA LYS A 81 6.67 -38.09 24.08
C LYS A 81 7.43 -38.93 25.11
N PHE A 82 8.00 -38.26 26.11
CA PHE A 82 8.75 -38.93 27.17
C PHE A 82 8.77 -38.10 28.47
N ALA A 83 9.18 -38.75 29.55
CA ALA A 83 9.34 -38.14 30.87
C ALA A 83 10.69 -37.42 30.99
N ILE A 84 10.67 -36.19 31.50
CA ILE A 84 11.87 -35.50 31.99
C ILE A 84 11.82 -35.50 33.52
N LYS A 85 12.87 -36.03 34.15
CA LYS A 85 13.00 -36.07 35.61
C LYS A 85 13.34 -34.68 36.14
N LEU A 86 12.57 -34.21 37.12
CA LEU A 86 12.75 -32.91 37.76
C LEU A 86 13.65 -33.03 39.00
N PRO A 87 14.27 -31.93 39.47
CA PRO A 87 15.08 -31.92 40.69
C PRO A 87 14.31 -32.38 41.94
N SER A 88 12.99 -32.18 41.96
CA SER A 88 12.10 -32.66 43.02
C SER A 88 11.93 -34.18 43.05
N GLY A 89 12.46 -34.90 42.06
CA GLY A 89 12.27 -36.34 41.88
C GLY A 89 11.03 -36.71 41.07
N ASN A 90 10.11 -35.76 40.87
CA ASN A 90 8.91 -35.94 40.04
C ASN A 90 9.26 -35.99 38.54
N GLU A 91 8.34 -36.53 37.74
CA GLU A 91 8.48 -36.60 36.28
C GLU A 91 7.52 -35.64 35.57
N CYS A 92 8.03 -34.92 34.57
CA CYS A 92 7.25 -34.11 33.66
C CYS A 92 7.07 -34.87 32.34
N ILE A 93 5.87 -35.40 32.10
CA ILE A 93 5.54 -36.09 30.84
C ILE A 93 4.79 -35.14 29.92
N ARG A 94 5.36 -34.86 28.75
CA ARG A 94 4.80 -34.00 27.71
C ARG A 94 5.17 -34.52 26.32
N ASN A 95 4.52 -33.95 25.31
CA ASN A 95 5.03 -33.95 23.94
C ASN A 95 6.02 -32.79 23.79
N TRP A 96 7.27 -33.08 23.50
CA TRP A 96 8.35 -32.11 23.39
C TRP A 96 8.59 -31.70 21.92
N LYS A 97 9.20 -30.54 21.73
CA LYS A 97 9.64 -30.07 20.39
C LYS A 97 10.86 -30.82 19.85
N PHE A 98 11.53 -31.57 20.71
CA PHE A 98 12.72 -32.35 20.44
C PHE A 98 12.46 -33.81 20.75
N SER A 99 13.23 -34.68 20.12
CA SER A 99 13.17 -36.12 20.32
C SER A 99 13.91 -36.56 21.59
N TYR A 100 13.61 -37.76 22.06
CA TYR A 100 14.33 -38.38 23.16
C TYR A 100 15.83 -38.50 22.86
N ASP A 101 16.19 -38.85 21.62
CA ASP A 101 17.58 -38.96 21.17
C ASP A 101 18.33 -37.61 21.25
N GLU A 102 17.69 -36.51 20.84
CA GLU A 102 18.27 -35.17 20.95
C GLU A 102 18.46 -34.76 22.42
N TYR A 103 17.51 -35.14 23.28
CA TYR A 103 17.59 -34.88 24.72
C TYR A 103 18.74 -35.63 25.39
N ILE A 104 18.85 -36.95 25.20
CA ILE A 104 19.92 -37.75 25.81
C ILE A 104 21.30 -37.49 25.21
N SER A 105 21.36 -36.97 23.99
CA SER A 105 22.62 -36.57 23.33
C SER A 105 23.08 -35.16 23.72
N GLU A 106 22.43 -34.50 24.69
CA GLU A 106 22.74 -33.15 25.16
C GLU A 106 22.73 -32.09 24.03
N LYS A 107 21.95 -32.32 22.97
CA LYS A 107 21.74 -31.35 21.87
C LYS A 107 20.70 -30.30 22.23
N VAL A 108 20.06 -30.43 23.38
CA VAL A 108 18.94 -29.60 23.82
C VAL A 108 19.29 -28.95 25.15
N ASP A 109 19.45 -27.63 25.13
CA ASP A 109 19.67 -26.86 26.35
C ASP A 109 18.31 -26.51 27.01
N LEU A 110 18.11 -26.99 28.23
CA LEU A 110 16.89 -26.78 29.00
C LEU A 110 17.11 -25.88 30.22
N PHE A 111 16.09 -25.09 30.51
CA PHE A 111 15.94 -24.31 31.74
C PHE A 111 14.66 -24.75 32.45
N LEU A 112 14.73 -24.92 33.77
CA LEU A 112 13.57 -25.26 34.59
C LEU A 112 12.96 -23.98 35.18
N LYS A 113 11.87 -23.50 34.56
CA LYS A 113 11.12 -22.38 35.12
C LYS A 113 10.48 -22.81 36.45
N ASP A 114 10.72 -22.01 37.48
CA ASP A 114 10.26 -22.24 38.86
C ASP A 114 10.63 -23.64 39.40
N GLY A 115 11.74 -24.21 38.88
CA GLY A 115 12.25 -25.54 39.26
C GLY A 115 11.45 -26.74 38.74
N ASN A 116 10.31 -26.54 38.09
CA ASN A 116 9.38 -27.63 37.75
C ASN A 116 8.91 -27.67 36.29
N VAL A 117 9.18 -26.63 35.49
CA VAL A 117 8.70 -26.56 34.10
C VAL A 117 9.88 -26.50 33.13
N PRO A 118 10.19 -27.59 32.40
CA PRO A 118 11.19 -27.57 31.33
C PRO A 118 10.84 -26.58 30.21
N ARG A 119 11.81 -25.75 29.88
CA ARG A 119 11.77 -24.70 28.84
C ARG A 119 13.04 -24.81 28.01
N LEU A 120 12.96 -24.48 26.72
CA LEU A 120 14.14 -24.42 25.86
C LEU A 120 14.90 -23.12 26.13
N LYS A 121 16.22 -23.20 26.23
CA LYS A 121 17.10 -22.04 26.06
C LYS A 121 17.31 -21.81 24.57
N ILE A 122 17.00 -20.61 24.11
CA ILE A 122 17.30 -20.18 22.74
C ILE A 122 18.32 -19.06 22.84
N TYR A 123 19.55 -19.34 22.41
CA TYR A 123 20.68 -18.42 22.52
C TYR A 123 20.59 -17.30 21.50
N GLN A 124 21.08 -16.12 21.89
CA GLN A 124 21.11 -14.95 21.03
C GLN A 124 21.97 -15.17 19.78
N SER A 125 23.05 -15.94 19.89
CA SER A 125 23.93 -16.31 18.77
C SER A 125 23.23 -17.09 17.67
N ASP A 126 22.27 -17.93 18.06
CA ASP A 126 21.59 -18.87 17.17
C ASP A 126 20.26 -18.29 16.66
N TYR A 127 19.93 -17.07 17.09
CA TYR A 127 18.66 -16.44 16.84
C TYR A 127 18.71 -15.45 15.67
N ASP A 128 18.04 -15.80 14.57
CA ASP A 128 17.83 -14.83 13.49
C ASP A 128 16.85 -13.74 13.95
N ALA A 129 17.40 -12.53 14.06
CA ALA A 129 16.68 -11.34 14.51
C ALA A 129 15.48 -10.99 13.63
N ASN A 130 15.50 -11.35 12.33
CA ASN A 130 14.43 -11.02 11.38
C ASN A 130 13.54 -12.23 11.10
N THR A 131 12.92 -12.78 12.15
CA THR A 131 12.04 -13.96 12.03
C THR A 131 10.58 -13.67 12.39
N ALA A 132 10.28 -12.50 12.96
CA ALA A 132 8.95 -12.20 13.42
C ALA A 132 7.98 -12.05 12.24
N ILE A 133 6.91 -12.85 12.27
CA ILE A 133 5.80 -12.75 11.33
C ILE A 133 4.90 -11.61 11.81
N MET A 134 4.41 -10.81 10.88
CA MET A 134 3.46 -9.77 11.19
C MET A 134 2.18 -10.33 11.84
N SER A 135 1.78 -9.73 12.97
CA SER A 135 0.46 -9.94 13.59
C SER A 135 -0.64 -9.34 12.72
N SER A 136 -1.78 -10.02 12.60
CA SER A 136 -2.99 -9.46 11.99
C SER A 136 -3.68 -8.41 12.89
N ILE A 137 -3.18 -8.21 14.10
CA ILE A 137 -3.64 -7.19 15.05
C ILE A 137 -2.51 -6.19 15.24
N PHE A 138 -2.75 -4.97 14.80
CA PHE A 138 -1.84 -3.84 14.91
C PHE A 138 -2.18 -3.01 16.14
N THR A 139 -1.32 -3.11 17.14
CA THR A 139 -1.31 -2.26 18.34
C THR A 139 -0.05 -1.40 18.35
N GLU A 140 -0.07 -0.29 19.09
CA GLU A 140 1.11 0.57 19.28
C GLU A 140 1.69 1.19 18.00
N LEU A 141 0.88 1.37 16.95
CA LEU A 141 1.31 1.99 15.67
C LEU A 141 0.75 3.41 15.48
N GLY A 142 0.54 4.11 16.60
CA GLY A 142 -0.11 5.42 16.64
C GLY A 142 -1.64 5.34 16.57
N SER A 143 -2.27 6.50 16.67
CA SER A 143 -3.72 6.70 16.66
C SER A 143 -4.09 7.85 15.74
N ILE A 144 -5.39 8.07 15.52
CA ILE A 144 -5.89 9.25 14.81
C ILE A 144 -5.41 10.54 15.49
N THR A 145 -5.37 10.55 16.83
CA THR A 145 -4.89 11.70 17.61
C THR A 145 -3.40 11.97 17.37
N SER A 146 -2.55 10.94 17.45
CA SER A 146 -1.12 11.12 17.21
C SER A 146 -0.84 11.53 15.76
N ALA A 147 -1.60 11.01 14.80
CA ALA A 147 -1.50 11.40 13.41
C ALA A 147 -1.83 12.89 13.17
N LYS A 148 -2.86 13.42 13.84
CA LYS A 148 -3.17 14.87 13.81
C LYS A 148 -2.01 15.69 14.35
N ASP A 149 -1.39 15.24 15.44
CA ASP A 149 -0.25 15.92 16.05
C ASP A 149 0.99 15.89 15.15
N GLU A 150 1.24 14.78 14.46
CA GLU A 150 2.30 14.66 13.45
C GLU A 150 2.11 15.67 12.32
N VAL A 151 0.92 15.76 11.72
CA VAL A 151 0.63 16.70 10.62
C VAL A 151 0.79 18.15 11.09
N LYS A 152 0.21 18.50 12.26
CA LYS A 152 0.36 19.83 12.87
C LYS A 152 1.82 20.20 13.07
N LYS A 153 2.60 19.32 13.69
CA LYS A 153 4.02 19.55 13.98
C LYS A 153 4.84 19.73 12.70
N VAL A 154 4.61 18.86 11.71
CA VAL A 154 5.31 18.96 10.44
C VAL A 154 4.98 20.26 9.74
N LEU A 155 3.72 20.70 9.72
CA LEU A 155 3.33 21.90 8.99
C LEU A 155 3.52 23.19 9.81
N GLY A 156 3.71 23.11 11.12
CA GLY A 156 3.75 24.27 12.01
C GLY A 156 2.36 24.87 12.24
N LEU A 157 1.33 24.02 12.28
CA LEU A 157 -0.07 24.43 12.43
C LEU A 157 -0.58 24.19 13.86
N ASN A 158 -1.48 25.05 14.32
CA ASN A 158 -2.16 24.87 15.61
C ASN A 158 -3.35 23.90 15.50
N VAL A 159 -3.97 23.80 14.32
CA VAL A 159 -5.11 22.92 14.03
C VAL A 159 -4.73 21.97 12.90
N SER A 160 -5.17 20.71 13.01
CA SER A 160 -4.92 19.72 11.96
C SER A 160 -5.80 20.05 10.74
N PRO A 161 -5.25 20.08 9.53
CA PRO A 161 -6.04 20.24 8.30
C PRO A 161 -6.84 18.97 7.93
N PHE A 162 -6.63 17.86 8.64
CA PHE A 162 -7.35 16.60 8.41
C PHE A 162 -7.99 16.07 9.69
N ASP A 163 -9.17 15.48 9.53
CA ASP A 163 -9.91 14.84 10.61
C ASP A 163 -9.44 13.43 10.92
N THR A 164 -8.93 12.70 9.93
CA THR A 164 -8.54 11.29 10.07
C THR A 164 -7.23 10.95 9.35
N PRO A 165 -6.15 11.76 9.51
CA PRO A 165 -4.87 11.40 8.93
C PRO A 165 -4.39 10.07 9.51
N LYS A 166 -3.64 9.31 8.72
CA LYS A 166 -2.99 8.07 9.18
C LYS A 166 -1.63 8.39 9.80
N PRO A 167 -1.24 7.74 10.92
CA PRO A 167 0.03 7.99 11.59
C PRO A 167 1.20 7.37 10.81
N GLU A 168 2.38 7.99 10.84
CA GLU A 168 3.56 7.49 10.12
C GLU A 168 3.98 6.09 10.57
N ALA A 169 3.83 5.75 11.86
CA ALA A 169 4.21 4.44 12.38
C ALA A 169 3.40 3.28 11.76
N LEU A 170 2.11 3.51 11.47
CA LEU A 170 1.26 2.54 10.78
C LEU A 170 1.76 2.29 9.35
N LEU A 171 1.98 3.36 8.58
CA LEU A 171 2.44 3.24 7.21
C LEU A 171 3.86 2.68 7.14
N GLN A 172 4.72 3.02 8.10
CA GLN A 172 6.06 2.46 8.21
C GLN A 172 5.98 0.94 8.34
N ARG A 173 5.16 0.45 9.27
CA ARG A 173 4.98 -0.99 9.48
C ARG A 173 4.49 -1.69 8.22
N ILE A 174 3.52 -1.10 7.52
CA ILE A 174 2.98 -1.66 6.26
C ILE A 174 4.07 -1.71 5.19
N LEU A 175 4.85 -0.65 5.01
CA LEU A 175 5.89 -0.62 3.99
C LEU A 175 7.08 -1.51 4.32
N GLU A 176 7.49 -1.61 5.58
CA GLU A 176 8.59 -2.49 6.01
C GLU A 176 8.32 -3.96 5.69
N ILE A 177 7.08 -4.44 5.86
CA ILE A 177 6.76 -5.83 5.54
C ILE A 177 6.52 -6.10 4.05
N SER A 178 6.09 -5.08 3.29
CA SER A 178 5.62 -5.27 1.91
C SER A 178 6.61 -4.79 0.86
N THR A 179 7.66 -4.05 1.25
CA THR A 179 8.61 -3.43 0.33
C THR A 179 10.05 -3.45 0.85
N LYS A 180 11.00 -3.41 -0.07
CA LYS A 180 12.42 -3.19 0.18
C LYS A 180 12.84 -1.80 -0.29
N GLU A 181 14.07 -1.41 0.02
CA GLU A 181 14.65 -0.17 -0.52
C GLU A 181 14.58 -0.18 -2.06
N ASN A 182 14.30 0.98 -2.66
CA ASN A 182 14.08 1.20 -4.10
C ASN A 182 12.80 0.61 -4.72
N ASP A 183 11.99 -0.16 -3.99
CA ASP A 183 10.67 -0.59 -4.49
C ASP A 183 9.75 0.61 -4.71
N LEU A 184 8.75 0.43 -5.58
CA LEU A 184 7.75 1.45 -5.90
C LEU A 184 6.50 1.30 -5.02
N VAL A 185 6.09 2.38 -4.37
CA VAL A 185 4.86 2.49 -3.59
C VAL A 185 3.88 3.43 -4.29
N CYS A 186 2.63 3.00 -4.48
CA CYS A 186 1.59 3.85 -5.08
C CYS A 186 0.49 4.15 -4.06
N ASP A 187 0.14 5.42 -3.90
CA ASP A 187 -0.99 5.88 -3.10
C ASP A 187 -1.85 6.83 -3.92
N PHE A 188 -3.02 6.37 -4.37
CA PHE A 188 -3.94 7.15 -5.18
C PHE A 188 -4.89 8.05 -4.37
N PHE A 189 -4.78 8.01 -3.04
CA PHE A 189 -5.56 8.82 -2.11
C PHE A 189 -4.61 9.44 -1.08
N ALA A 190 -3.61 10.17 -1.56
CA ALA A 190 -2.45 10.58 -0.77
C ALA A 190 -2.80 11.40 0.49
N GLY A 191 -3.91 12.15 0.47
CA GLY A 191 -4.47 12.84 1.63
C GLY A 191 -3.48 13.81 2.26
N SER A 192 -3.06 13.52 3.49
CA SER A 192 -2.04 14.31 4.19
C SER A 192 -0.59 14.02 3.75
N GLY A 193 -0.39 13.21 2.71
CA GLY A 193 0.91 12.82 2.17
C GLY A 193 1.72 11.87 3.07
N THR A 194 1.06 11.15 3.98
CA THR A 194 1.75 10.31 4.99
C THR A 194 2.49 9.15 4.31
N THR A 195 1.85 8.43 3.39
CA THR A 195 2.46 7.31 2.67
C THR A 195 3.70 7.76 1.90
N CYS A 196 3.60 8.87 1.17
CA CYS A 196 4.72 9.47 0.44
C CYS A 196 5.87 9.86 1.38
N ALA A 197 5.58 10.50 2.52
CA ALA A 197 6.58 10.88 3.50
C ALA A 197 7.31 9.67 4.09
N VAL A 198 6.58 8.60 4.45
CA VAL A 198 7.18 7.39 5.01
C VAL A 198 7.97 6.63 3.95
N ALA A 199 7.41 6.43 2.75
CA ALA A 199 8.10 5.79 1.63
C ALA A 199 9.43 6.50 1.33
N HIS A 200 9.43 7.85 1.32
CA HIS A 200 10.62 8.66 1.13
C HIS A 200 11.67 8.43 2.23
N LYS A 201 11.28 8.52 3.51
CA LYS A 201 12.20 8.30 4.65
C LYS A 201 12.78 6.88 4.67
N LEU A 202 12.01 5.92 4.17
CA LEU A 202 12.41 4.53 3.98
C LEU A 202 13.20 4.32 2.66
N LYS A 203 13.49 5.34 1.86
CA LYS A 203 14.21 5.21 0.58
C LYS A 203 13.51 4.30 -0.45
N ARG A 204 12.18 4.38 -0.50
CA ARG A 204 11.36 3.77 -1.56
C ARG A 204 11.07 4.82 -2.64
N LYS A 205 10.85 4.37 -3.87
CA LYS A 205 10.24 5.21 -4.90
C LYS A 205 8.74 5.28 -4.61
N TYR A 206 8.09 6.38 -4.95
CA TYR A 206 6.64 6.48 -4.77
C TYR A 206 5.95 7.35 -5.81
N ILE A 207 4.68 7.03 -6.03
CA ILE A 207 3.71 7.85 -6.77
C ILE A 207 2.56 8.14 -5.81
N GLY A 208 2.35 9.41 -5.51
CA GLY A 208 1.20 9.88 -4.75
C GLY A 208 0.28 10.68 -5.66
N VAL A 209 -1.00 10.36 -5.67
CA VAL A 209 -2.03 11.14 -6.39
C VAL A 209 -2.96 11.77 -5.37
N GLU A 210 -3.26 13.04 -5.58
CA GLU A 210 -4.21 13.81 -4.78
C GLU A 210 -5.05 14.68 -5.72
N MET A 211 -6.36 14.71 -5.47
CA MET A 211 -7.31 15.55 -6.20
C MET A 211 -7.83 16.73 -5.37
N GLY A 212 -7.63 16.71 -4.06
CA GLY A 212 -8.06 17.77 -3.15
C GLY A 212 -7.20 19.04 -3.24
N GLU A 213 -7.82 20.18 -2.96
CA GLU A 213 -7.20 21.51 -2.98
C GLU A 213 -6.10 21.71 -1.92
N HIS A 214 -5.86 20.70 -1.07
CA HIS A 214 -4.86 20.73 -0.01
C HIS A 214 -3.45 20.32 -0.47
N PHE A 215 -3.23 19.92 -1.72
CA PHE A 215 -1.90 19.53 -2.21
C PHE A 215 -0.84 20.61 -1.92
N GLU A 216 -1.08 21.84 -2.36
CA GLU A 216 -0.16 22.97 -2.22
C GLU A 216 0.04 23.42 -0.76
N ARG A 217 -1.00 23.29 0.07
CA ARG A 217 -0.94 23.73 1.48
C ARG A 217 -0.44 22.66 2.45
N VAL A 218 -0.53 21.38 2.09
CA VAL A 218 -0.25 20.27 3.00
C VAL A 218 0.80 19.33 2.42
N ILE A 219 0.50 18.63 1.32
CA ILE A 219 1.36 17.55 0.81
C ILE A 219 2.69 18.12 0.37
N LEU A 220 2.69 19.16 -0.48
CA LEU A 220 3.91 19.74 -1.00
C LEU A 220 4.81 20.33 0.11
N PRO A 221 4.30 21.14 1.07
CA PRO A 221 5.10 21.61 2.20
C PRO A 221 5.61 20.47 3.10
N ARG A 222 4.80 19.43 3.34
CA ARG A 222 5.24 18.24 4.09
C ARG A 222 6.40 17.55 3.38
N LEU A 223 6.29 17.28 2.09
CA LEU A 223 7.34 16.62 1.32
C LEU A 223 8.61 17.47 1.25
N LYS A 224 8.50 18.79 1.06
CA LYS A 224 9.64 19.71 1.14
C LYS A 224 10.38 19.60 2.48
N LYS A 225 9.64 19.52 3.60
CA LYS A 225 10.23 19.33 4.94
C LYS A 225 10.88 17.96 5.11
N VAL A 226 10.27 16.89 4.58
CA VAL A 226 10.85 15.54 4.59
C VAL A 226 12.17 15.52 3.83
N ILE A 227 12.19 16.01 2.59
CA ILE A 227 13.40 16.12 1.74
C ILE A 227 14.46 17.00 2.43
N GLY A 228 14.03 18.08 3.09
CA GLY A 228 14.90 18.94 3.89
C GLY A 228 15.39 18.35 5.21
N GLY A 229 15.05 17.09 5.54
CA GLY A 229 15.54 16.40 6.73
C GLY A 229 14.84 16.80 8.04
N PHE A 230 13.65 17.40 7.98
CA PHE A 230 12.91 17.81 9.17
C PHE A 230 12.52 16.62 10.06
N LYS A 231 12.97 16.67 11.32
CA LYS A 231 12.84 15.59 12.30
C LYS A 231 11.41 15.49 12.84
N SER A 232 10.65 14.52 12.34
CA SER A 232 9.23 14.36 12.63
C SER A 232 8.72 12.93 12.41
N GLY A 233 7.58 12.61 13.02
CA GLY A 233 6.91 11.31 12.89
C GLY A 233 7.73 10.16 13.46
N ALA A 234 7.58 8.97 12.88
CA ALA A 234 8.18 7.73 13.38
C ALA A 234 9.66 7.57 12.98
N LEU A 235 10.03 8.04 11.78
CA LEU A 235 11.36 7.88 11.20
C LEU A 235 12.23 9.15 11.37
N LYS A 236 12.51 9.53 12.62
CA LYS A 236 13.25 10.77 12.93
C LYS A 236 14.72 10.73 12.50
N GLU A 237 15.32 9.55 12.37
CA GLU A 237 16.74 9.43 11.99
C GLU A 237 17.02 9.83 10.54
N PHE A 238 16.00 9.95 9.68
CA PHE A 238 16.19 10.39 8.29
C PHE A 238 16.77 11.80 8.20
N ASN A 239 17.87 11.98 7.47
CA ASN A 239 18.64 13.22 7.40
C ASN A 239 18.34 14.07 6.15
N GLY A 240 17.27 13.76 5.41
CA GLY A 240 16.93 14.47 4.18
C GLY A 240 17.61 13.90 2.94
N GLY A 241 17.48 14.62 1.83
CA GLY A 241 17.92 14.22 0.49
C GLY A 241 16.79 13.72 -0.40
N GLY A 242 17.13 13.39 -1.64
CA GLY A 242 16.17 12.96 -2.65
C GLY A 242 15.50 14.12 -3.40
N VAL A 243 14.64 13.76 -4.35
CA VAL A 243 13.89 14.71 -5.19
C VAL A 243 12.49 14.18 -5.39
N VAL A 244 11.54 15.10 -5.53
CA VAL A 244 10.17 14.79 -5.94
C VAL A 244 9.88 15.60 -7.19
N LYS A 245 9.34 14.93 -8.20
CA LYS A 245 8.78 15.60 -9.36
C LYS A 245 7.27 15.69 -9.17
N VAL A 246 6.74 16.89 -9.33
CA VAL A 246 5.31 17.17 -9.23
C VAL A 246 4.77 17.32 -10.65
N TYR A 247 3.65 16.68 -10.90
CA TYR A 247 2.88 16.82 -12.13
C TYR A 247 1.46 17.21 -11.73
N GLU A 248 0.89 18.13 -12.48
CA GLU A 248 -0.51 18.50 -12.41
C GLU A 248 -1.17 18.00 -13.70
N LEU A 249 -2.35 17.40 -13.57
CA LEU A 249 -3.16 17.06 -14.73
C LEU A 249 -3.99 18.29 -15.08
N GLU A 250 -3.65 18.93 -16.18
CA GLU A 250 -4.48 20.00 -16.74
C GLU A 250 -5.64 19.41 -17.52
N SER A 251 -6.81 20.03 -17.41
CA SER A 251 -7.92 19.69 -18.29
C SER A 251 -7.64 20.21 -19.71
N TYR A 252 -8.16 19.51 -20.71
CA TYR A 252 -8.08 19.94 -22.12
C TYR A 252 -8.56 21.40 -22.30
N GLU A 253 -9.63 21.78 -21.62
CA GLU A 253 -10.18 23.14 -21.66
C GLU A 253 -9.24 24.20 -21.07
N GLU A 254 -8.48 23.86 -20.02
CA GLU A 254 -7.47 24.77 -19.46
C GLU A 254 -6.29 24.96 -20.39
N ILE A 255 -5.86 23.88 -21.06
CA ILE A 255 -4.82 23.94 -22.09
C ILE A 255 -5.28 24.87 -23.21
N LEU A 256 -6.49 24.69 -23.74
CA LEU A 256 -7.05 25.57 -24.79
C LEU A 256 -7.15 27.04 -24.37
N ARG A 257 -7.39 27.32 -23.08
CA ARG A 257 -7.44 28.71 -22.57
C ARG A 257 -6.06 29.33 -22.37
N LYS A 258 -5.05 28.53 -22.03
CA LYS A 258 -3.68 28.99 -21.74
C LYS A 258 -2.79 28.99 -22.97
N ILE A 259 -3.11 28.19 -23.99
CA ILE A 259 -2.30 28.07 -25.20
C ILE A 259 -2.26 29.43 -25.92
N LYS A 260 -1.04 29.86 -26.27
CA LYS A 260 -0.81 31.03 -27.11
C LYS A 260 -0.38 30.52 -28.47
N TYR A 261 -1.18 30.79 -29.48
CA TYR A 261 -0.80 30.52 -30.85
C TYR A 261 0.15 31.62 -31.32
N GLU A 262 1.33 31.24 -31.77
CA GLU A 262 2.18 32.11 -32.59
C GLU A 262 1.96 31.68 -34.04
N ASP A 263 1.59 32.64 -34.89
CA ASP A 263 1.63 32.41 -36.33
C ASP A 263 3.07 32.08 -36.71
N ASN A 264 3.29 30.85 -37.16
CA ASN A 264 4.55 30.45 -37.73
C ASN A 264 4.29 29.67 -39.01
N ASP A 265 5.17 29.85 -40.00
CA ASP A 265 5.13 29.13 -41.26
C ASP A 265 5.65 27.68 -41.12
N LYS A 266 5.76 27.15 -39.90
CA LYS A 266 6.19 25.76 -39.70
C LYS A 266 4.96 24.86 -39.81
N PRO A 267 5.06 23.74 -40.55
CA PRO A 267 4.02 22.72 -40.49
C PRO A 267 3.81 22.31 -39.03
N LEU A 268 2.54 22.16 -38.62
CA LEU A 268 2.16 21.70 -37.29
C LEU A 268 2.94 20.41 -36.98
N ALA A 269 3.91 20.53 -36.09
CA ALA A 269 4.82 19.44 -35.75
C ALA A 269 4.11 18.45 -34.80
N TYR A 270 3.25 17.61 -35.35
CA TYR A 270 2.79 16.38 -34.71
C TYR A 270 2.75 15.27 -35.75
N GLU A 271 3.25 14.09 -35.37
CA GLU A 271 3.31 12.91 -36.23
C GLU A 271 1.93 12.64 -36.87
N GLU A 272 1.93 12.61 -38.20
CA GLU A 272 0.84 12.74 -39.18
C GLU A 272 -0.29 11.69 -39.14
N GLN A 273 -0.44 10.87 -38.09
CA GLN A 273 -1.41 9.76 -38.16
C GLN A 273 -2.87 10.17 -37.89
N TYR A 274 -3.09 11.27 -37.16
CA TYR A 274 -4.44 11.64 -36.68
C TYR A 274 -4.98 12.96 -37.28
N SER A 275 -4.13 13.78 -37.91
CA SER A 275 -4.55 15.00 -38.61
C SER A 275 -5.43 14.71 -39.82
N ASP A 276 -5.30 13.52 -40.39
CA ASP A 276 -6.00 13.12 -41.62
C ASP A 276 -7.42 12.60 -41.34
N LEU A 277 -7.79 12.43 -40.06
CA LEU A 277 -9.10 11.92 -39.64
C LEU A 277 -10.23 12.95 -39.77
N VAL A 278 -9.89 14.23 -39.82
CA VAL A 278 -10.84 15.32 -40.03
C VAL A 278 -10.35 16.21 -41.16
N GLU A 279 -11.16 16.32 -42.20
CA GLU A 279 -10.84 17.14 -43.37
C GLU A 279 -11.77 18.36 -43.44
N ARG A 280 -11.27 19.48 -43.99
CA ARG A 280 -12.07 20.67 -44.23
C ARG A 280 -12.56 20.67 -45.68
N LYS A 281 -13.87 20.49 -45.87
CA LYS A 281 -14.55 20.58 -47.18
C LYS A 281 -15.58 21.72 -47.16
N ASN A 282 -15.48 22.65 -48.11
CA ASN A 282 -16.41 23.78 -48.29
C ASN A 282 -16.73 24.52 -46.98
N GLU A 283 -15.68 24.93 -46.26
CA GLU A 283 -15.79 25.65 -44.96
C GLU A 283 -16.44 24.84 -43.81
N SER A 284 -16.73 23.56 -44.01
CA SER A 284 -17.19 22.63 -42.96
C SER A 284 -16.16 21.55 -42.67
N TYR A 285 -16.11 21.08 -41.42
CA TYR A 285 -15.27 19.95 -41.03
C TYR A 285 -16.06 18.65 -41.15
N THR A 286 -15.46 17.63 -41.76
CA THR A 286 -16.06 16.31 -41.95
C THR A 286 -15.12 15.22 -41.51
N LEU A 287 -15.68 14.08 -41.10
CA LEU A 287 -14.89 12.91 -40.73
C LEU A 287 -14.35 12.22 -41.99
N ASN A 288 -13.06 11.91 -42.02
CA ASN A 288 -12.46 11.11 -43.07
C ASN A 288 -12.70 9.61 -42.77
N VAL A 289 -13.85 9.11 -43.23
CA VAL A 289 -14.27 7.72 -43.02
C VAL A 289 -13.27 6.72 -43.60
N GLU A 290 -12.72 7.02 -44.78
CA GLU A 290 -11.75 6.14 -45.46
C GLU A 290 -10.45 5.98 -44.66
N ALA A 291 -9.96 7.05 -44.03
CA ALA A 291 -8.78 6.98 -43.17
C ALA A 291 -9.03 6.09 -41.93
N LEU A 292 -10.20 6.20 -41.31
CA LEU A 292 -10.58 5.37 -40.15
C LEU A 292 -10.73 3.89 -40.52
N GLU A 293 -11.37 3.59 -41.65
CA GLU A 293 -11.49 2.23 -42.16
C GLU A 293 -10.12 1.59 -42.45
N ASN A 294 -9.19 2.36 -43.04
CA ASN A 294 -7.81 1.92 -43.28
C ASN A 294 -7.02 1.65 -41.99
N MET A 295 -7.40 2.30 -40.88
CA MET A 295 -6.85 2.04 -39.55
C MET A 295 -7.52 0.84 -38.84
N GLY A 296 -8.53 0.22 -39.45
CA GLY A 296 -9.27 -0.90 -38.88
C GLY A 296 -10.32 -0.48 -37.84
N VAL A 297 -10.75 0.78 -37.85
CA VAL A 297 -11.78 1.30 -36.93
C VAL A 297 -13.17 0.98 -37.47
N ASP A 298 -13.95 0.20 -36.72
CA ASP A 298 -15.39 0.07 -36.97
C ASP A 298 -16.13 1.26 -36.34
N ILE A 299 -16.42 2.27 -37.18
CA ILE A 299 -17.07 3.51 -36.75
C ILE A 299 -18.47 3.22 -36.18
N LYS A 300 -19.19 2.24 -36.77
CA LYS A 300 -20.53 1.90 -36.32
C LYS A 300 -20.48 1.26 -34.94
N GLU A 301 -19.64 0.26 -34.75
CA GLU A 301 -19.46 -0.39 -33.44
C GLU A 301 -19.01 0.63 -32.38
N THR A 302 -18.10 1.54 -32.75
CA THR A 302 -17.64 2.62 -31.87
C THR A 302 -18.79 3.52 -31.43
N LEU A 303 -19.63 3.98 -32.36
CA LEU A 303 -20.80 4.81 -32.07
C LEU A 303 -21.82 4.08 -31.18
N GLU A 304 -22.05 2.79 -31.44
CA GLU A 304 -22.97 1.96 -30.63
C GLU A 304 -22.44 1.75 -29.20
N ASN A 305 -21.13 1.54 -29.05
CA ASN A 305 -20.49 1.38 -27.75
C ASN A 305 -20.47 2.67 -26.92
N LEU A 306 -20.23 3.82 -27.55
CA LEU A 306 -20.21 5.13 -26.87
C LEU A 306 -21.59 5.54 -26.36
N HIS A 307 -22.63 5.36 -27.18
CA HIS A 307 -23.97 5.86 -26.85
C HIS A 307 -24.89 4.79 -26.25
N GLY A 308 -24.50 3.52 -26.29
CA GLY A 308 -25.30 2.40 -25.78
C GLY A 308 -26.59 2.15 -26.56
N VAL A 309 -26.72 2.72 -27.77
CA VAL A 309 -27.89 2.61 -28.65
C VAL A 309 -27.44 2.25 -30.06
N GLY A 310 -28.23 1.43 -30.76
CA GLY A 310 -27.91 0.98 -32.11
C GLY A 310 -27.90 2.11 -33.14
N VAL A 311 -27.06 2.01 -34.17
CA VAL A 311 -27.00 2.98 -35.27
C VAL A 311 -27.93 2.54 -36.41
N GLU A 312 -28.81 3.44 -36.88
CA GLU A 312 -29.61 3.24 -38.10
C GLU A 312 -28.76 3.46 -39.35
N PHE A 313 -28.09 4.62 -39.43
CA PHE A 313 -27.12 4.94 -40.47
C PHE A 313 -26.16 6.04 -39.97
N PHE A 314 -25.04 6.20 -40.67
CA PHE A 314 -24.12 7.32 -40.50
C PHE A 314 -23.46 7.68 -41.84
N ASN A 315 -22.90 8.88 -41.92
CA ASN A 315 -22.05 9.36 -43.00
C ASN A 315 -21.00 10.33 -42.43
N GLU A 316 -20.19 10.96 -43.29
CA GLU A 316 -19.10 11.85 -42.88
C GLU A 316 -19.53 13.11 -42.09
N LYS A 317 -20.83 13.40 -42.00
CA LYS A 317 -21.41 14.56 -41.31
C LYS A 317 -22.32 14.21 -40.15
N VAL A 318 -23.11 13.14 -40.25
CA VAL A 318 -24.18 12.84 -39.30
C VAL A 318 -24.31 11.35 -38.99
N VAL A 319 -24.85 11.06 -37.81
CA VAL A 319 -25.30 9.74 -37.39
C VAL A 319 -26.76 9.82 -36.93
N LYS A 320 -27.54 8.80 -37.26
CA LYS A 320 -28.88 8.58 -36.73
C LYS A 320 -28.92 7.31 -35.89
N PHE A 321 -29.30 7.46 -34.61
CA PHE A 321 -29.45 6.35 -33.69
C PHE A 321 -30.89 5.80 -33.69
N LYS A 322 -31.03 4.50 -33.44
CA LYS A 322 -32.33 3.81 -33.36
C LYS A 322 -33.19 4.43 -32.27
N GLY A 323 -34.42 4.81 -32.64
CA GLY A 323 -35.38 5.42 -31.70
C GLY A 323 -35.12 6.91 -31.43
N ASN A 324 -34.22 7.55 -32.18
CA ASN A 324 -34.05 9.01 -32.17
C ASN A 324 -34.57 9.62 -33.48
N ASP A 325 -35.45 10.61 -33.37
CA ASP A 325 -36.06 11.29 -34.52
C ASP A 325 -35.10 12.29 -35.18
N LYS A 326 -33.99 12.64 -34.53
CA LYS A 326 -33.03 13.64 -35.01
C LYS A 326 -31.67 13.02 -35.31
N GLU A 327 -31.08 13.51 -36.39
CA GLU A 327 -29.67 13.29 -36.72
C GLU A 327 -28.77 14.10 -35.77
N VAL A 328 -27.64 13.50 -35.42
CA VAL A 328 -26.60 14.11 -34.60
C VAL A 328 -25.36 14.28 -35.47
N GLU A 329 -24.67 15.41 -35.36
CA GLU A 329 -23.39 15.63 -36.03
C GLU A 329 -22.38 14.55 -35.62
N ILE A 330 -21.74 13.88 -36.59
CA ILE A 330 -20.93 12.70 -36.32
C ILE A 330 -19.70 13.02 -35.47
N LEU A 331 -19.07 14.19 -35.70
CA LEU A 331 -17.95 14.66 -34.87
C LEU A 331 -18.36 14.90 -33.43
N LYS A 332 -19.60 15.38 -33.21
CA LYS A 332 -20.17 15.54 -31.87
C LYS A 332 -20.47 14.20 -31.22
N ALA A 333 -20.97 13.23 -31.98
CA ALA A 333 -21.24 11.87 -31.50
C ALA A 333 -19.95 11.10 -31.16
N LEU A 334 -18.86 11.36 -31.87
CA LEU A 334 -17.55 10.75 -31.63
C LEU A 334 -16.66 11.54 -30.68
N LYS A 335 -17.14 12.66 -30.10
CA LYS A 335 -16.33 13.57 -29.28
C LYS A 335 -15.57 12.89 -28.15
N GLU A 336 -16.13 11.82 -27.56
CA GLU A 336 -15.48 11.07 -26.47
C GLU A 336 -14.42 10.06 -26.94
N ALA A 337 -14.48 9.61 -28.20
CA ALA A 337 -13.48 8.72 -28.80
C ALA A 337 -12.41 9.47 -29.60
N LEU A 338 -12.76 10.62 -30.17
CA LEU A 338 -11.84 11.59 -30.76
C LEU A 338 -11.24 12.43 -29.64
N ILE A 339 -10.48 11.80 -28.75
CA ILE A 339 -9.69 12.53 -27.76
C ILE A 339 -8.48 13.11 -28.53
N TRP A 340 -8.53 14.43 -28.74
CA TRP A 340 -7.46 15.26 -29.28
C TRP A 340 -6.41 15.58 -28.23
#